data_AF-A0A839LI15-F1
#
_entry.id   AF-A0A839LI15-F1
#
_cell.length_a   1.000
_cell.length_b   1.000
_cell.length_c   1.000
_cell.angle_alpha   90.00
_cell.angle_beta   90.00
_cell.angle_gamma   90.00
#
_symmetry.space_group_name_H-M   'P 1'
#
loop_
_entity.id
_entity.type
_entity.pdbx_description
1 polymer ?
#
loop_
_entity_poly.entity_id
_entity_poly.type
_entity_poly.pdbx_seq_one_letter_code
_entity_poly.pdbx_strand_id
1 'polypeptide(L)'
;MSTAALTKTFATLGASLGFAVLSMGSALAYNTSLSNTGTNRYSQADLQIGAYTKGNQTMGASLINDSTAGKQFWVYCVDPLTTSKLTSTYATATLDSFMGVTLNSGGVATGGNGAASAYKTLFTSAPYSTVDNYEYQSGTVSLYNNLVELYSYAYKDSMTSNTKSAAFQYVLWELLGDAGSGVADPTKSGGAYFSNTNFESVRTQAEKYLDALNNANESFWTSSLGLTKSAYNYTVYKSTSSPSSQAFLAVSDKPSKVPEPGSIALAFAAFGAVAYTRRRKQ
;
A
#
# COMPACT_ATOMS: atom_id res chain seq x y z
N MET A 1 -33.35 69.88 13.12
CA MET A 1 -32.12 69.39 12.47
C MET A 1 -32.03 67.90 12.69
N SER A 2 -32.38 67.11 11.67
CA SER A 2 -32.26 65.64 11.68
C SER A 2 -31.91 65.25 10.25
N THR A 3 -30.67 64.79 10.08
CA THR A 3 -30.06 64.38 8.81
C THR A 3 -30.40 62.92 8.55
N ALA A 4 -31.20 62.67 7.51
CA ALA A 4 -31.47 61.34 6.99
C ALA A 4 -30.24 60.81 6.24
N ALA A 5 -29.65 59.73 6.74
CA ALA A 5 -28.56 59.01 6.07
C ALA A 5 -29.12 57.85 5.24
N LEU A 6 -28.67 57.84 3.99
CA LEU A 6 -29.03 56.95 2.90
C LEU A 6 -27.95 55.86 2.82
N THR A 7 -28.28 54.59 3.09
CA THR A 7 -27.32 53.49 2.87
C THR A 7 -28.00 52.31 2.20
N LYS A 8 -27.32 51.87 1.15
CA LYS A 8 -27.78 51.07 0.02
C LYS A 8 -27.95 49.59 0.35
N THR A 9 -29.01 49.03 -0.22
CA THR A 9 -29.24 47.61 -0.48
C THR A 9 -28.08 47.02 -1.30
N PHE A 10 -27.45 45.96 -0.80
CA PHE A 10 -26.75 44.99 -1.64
C PHE A 10 -27.31 43.60 -1.30
N ALA A 11 -28.12 43.09 -2.22
CA ALA A 11 -28.47 41.69 -2.28
C ALA A 11 -27.31 40.93 -2.92
N THR A 12 -26.72 39.98 -2.20
CA THR A 12 -25.81 39.00 -2.79
C THR A 12 -26.54 37.66 -2.80
N LEU A 13 -27.18 37.37 -3.94
CA LEU A 13 -27.51 36.01 -4.35
C LEU A 13 -26.21 35.25 -4.68
N GLY A 14 -26.22 33.94 -4.49
CA GLY A 14 -25.51 33.05 -5.42
C GLY A 14 -24.70 31.92 -4.80
N ALA A 15 -25.40 30.86 -4.40
CA ALA A 15 -25.05 29.45 -4.62
C ALA A 15 -23.56 29.09 -4.83
N SER A 16 -22.89 28.60 -3.78
CA SER A 16 -21.82 27.61 -3.97
C SER A 16 -22.44 26.22 -4.04
N LEU A 17 -22.81 25.82 -5.26
CA LEU A 17 -23.16 24.45 -5.59
C LEU A 17 -21.96 23.53 -5.28
N GLY A 18 -22.21 22.56 -4.40
CA GLY A 18 -21.27 21.51 -4.07
C GLY A 18 -20.93 20.64 -5.28
N PHE A 19 -19.65 20.31 -5.38
CA PHE A 19 -19.18 19.10 -6.02
C PHE A 19 -18.23 18.39 -5.06
N ALA A 20 -18.81 17.73 -4.07
CA ALA A 20 -18.14 16.62 -3.40
C ALA A 20 -18.13 15.47 -4.42
N VAL A 21 -17.03 15.33 -5.17
CA VAL A 21 -16.77 14.11 -5.95
C VAL A 21 -16.34 13.03 -4.97
N LEU A 22 -17.33 12.44 -4.28
CA LEU A 22 -17.19 11.13 -3.65
C LEU A 22 -17.14 10.10 -4.78
N SER A 23 -15.96 9.88 -5.34
CA SER A 23 -15.65 8.61 -5.99
C SER A 23 -14.95 7.71 -4.97
N MET A 24 -15.68 7.35 -3.91
CA MET A 24 -15.39 6.11 -3.21
C MET A 24 -15.82 4.99 -4.15
N GLY A 25 -14.99 4.72 -5.16
CA GLY A 25 -15.10 3.52 -5.95
C GLY A 25 -14.91 2.36 -4.98
N SER A 26 -16.02 1.76 -4.54
CA SER A 26 -15.99 0.44 -3.95
C SER A 26 -15.32 -0.44 -5.02
N ALA A 27 -14.05 -0.77 -4.81
CA ALA A 27 -13.39 -1.74 -5.67
C ALA A 27 -14.26 -3.00 -5.62
N LEU A 28 -14.90 -3.33 -6.74
CA LEU A 28 -15.61 -4.59 -6.86
C LEU A 28 -14.60 -5.68 -6.54
N ALA A 29 -14.84 -6.42 -5.46
CA ALA A 29 -14.00 -7.55 -5.09
C ALA A 29 -14.01 -8.53 -6.26
N TYR A 30 -12.94 -8.52 -7.04
CA TYR A 30 -12.78 -9.45 -8.14
C TYR A 30 -12.17 -10.72 -7.57
N ASN A 31 -12.86 -11.83 -7.78
CA ASN A 31 -12.36 -13.14 -7.43
C ASN A 31 -11.41 -13.59 -8.54
N THR A 32 -10.15 -13.78 -8.19
CA THR A 32 -9.11 -14.21 -9.12
C THR A 32 -8.42 -15.48 -8.65
N SER A 33 -7.94 -16.28 -9.60
CA SER A 33 -7.10 -17.44 -9.33
C SER A 33 -5.63 -17.10 -9.59
N LEU A 34 -4.80 -17.29 -8.56
CA LEU A 34 -3.38 -16.99 -8.59
C LEU A 34 -2.57 -18.27 -8.87
N SER A 35 -1.40 -18.12 -9.46
CA SER A 35 -0.47 -19.24 -9.66
C SER A 35 0.97 -18.75 -9.60
N ASN A 36 1.87 -19.56 -9.04
CA ASN A 36 3.29 -19.22 -9.05
C ASN A 36 3.86 -19.49 -10.45
N THR A 37 4.63 -18.54 -10.98
CA THR A 37 5.33 -18.71 -12.26
C THR A 37 6.62 -19.54 -12.14
N GLY A 38 7.05 -19.86 -10.91
CA GLY A 38 8.35 -20.45 -10.60
C GLY A 38 9.49 -19.42 -10.52
N THR A 39 9.25 -18.17 -10.93
CA THR A 39 10.23 -17.09 -10.90
C THR A 39 10.11 -16.34 -9.58
N ASN A 40 11.19 -16.33 -8.80
CA ASN A 40 11.17 -15.73 -7.46
C ASN A 40 12.46 -14.96 -7.18
N ARG A 41 12.37 -13.93 -6.34
CA ARG A 41 13.49 -13.15 -5.81
C ARG A 41 13.55 -13.36 -4.32
N TYR A 42 14.03 -14.52 -3.91
CA TYR A 42 14.04 -14.90 -2.51
C TYR A 42 15.46 -15.09 -1.96
N SER A 43 15.58 -14.85 -0.66
CA SER A 43 16.58 -15.50 0.18
C SER A 43 15.85 -16.48 1.10
N GLN A 44 16.54 -17.52 1.54
CA GLN A 44 16.09 -18.29 2.69
C GLN A 44 16.71 -17.67 3.93
N ALA A 45 15.96 -17.60 5.03
CA ALA A 45 16.44 -17.15 6.32
C ALA A 45 15.83 -17.99 7.44
N ASP A 46 16.58 -18.20 8.52
CA ASP A 46 16.00 -18.71 9.75
C ASP A 46 15.37 -17.51 10.46
N LEU A 47 14.04 -17.52 10.49
CA LEU A 47 13.25 -16.43 11.03
C LEU A 47 12.53 -16.93 12.27
N GLN A 48 12.58 -16.12 13.31
CA GLN A 48 11.75 -16.27 14.48
C GLN A 48 10.75 -15.13 14.52
N ILE A 49 9.47 -15.45 14.71
CA ILE A 49 8.39 -14.48 14.88
C ILE A 49 7.75 -14.75 16.23
N GLY A 50 7.95 -13.87 17.21
CA GLY A 50 7.65 -14.13 18.61
C GLY A 50 8.24 -15.46 19.10
N ALA A 51 7.39 -16.39 19.55
CA ALA A 51 7.81 -17.74 19.96
C ALA A 51 7.92 -18.74 18.78
N TYR A 52 7.51 -18.35 17.56
CA TYR A 52 7.51 -19.22 16.39
C TYR A 52 8.86 -19.15 15.67
N THR A 53 9.71 -20.15 15.85
CA THR A 53 10.95 -20.30 15.10
C THR A 53 10.72 -21.21 13.89
N LYS A 54 11.02 -20.72 12.68
CA LYS A 54 11.07 -21.58 11.49
C LYS A 54 12.39 -21.40 10.74
N GLY A 55 13.10 -22.51 10.62
CA GLY A 55 14.30 -22.59 9.78
C GLY A 55 13.97 -22.56 8.29
N ASN A 56 14.86 -21.98 7.49
CA ASN A 56 14.77 -21.89 6.02
C ASN A 56 13.45 -21.28 5.51
N GLN A 57 12.94 -20.26 6.19
CA GLN A 57 11.81 -19.47 5.69
C GLN A 57 12.21 -18.74 4.41
N THR A 58 11.38 -18.87 3.40
CA THR A 58 11.59 -18.18 2.12
C THR A 58 11.08 -16.76 2.22
N MET A 59 11.94 -15.79 1.97
CA MET A 59 11.67 -14.35 2.11
C MET A 59 11.98 -13.61 0.82
N GLY A 60 11.05 -12.77 0.38
CA GLY A 60 11.23 -11.86 -0.75
C GLY A 60 10.02 -11.87 -1.70
N ALA A 61 10.23 -11.43 -2.93
CA ALA A 61 9.15 -11.27 -3.90
C ALA A 61 8.90 -12.52 -4.74
N SER A 62 7.62 -12.80 -4.98
CA SER A 62 7.13 -13.90 -5.80
C SER A 62 6.56 -13.37 -7.10
N LEU A 63 6.91 -13.91 -8.26
CA LEU A 63 6.21 -13.57 -9.49
C LEU A 63 4.98 -14.45 -9.62
N ILE A 64 3.81 -13.85 -9.48
CA ILE A 64 2.51 -14.52 -9.58
C ILE A 64 1.87 -14.21 -10.92
N ASN A 65 1.19 -15.20 -11.47
CA ASN A 65 0.29 -15.06 -12.59
C ASN A 65 -1.16 -15.04 -12.11
N ASP A 66 -1.85 -13.94 -12.39
CA ASP A 66 -3.31 -13.85 -12.31
C ASP A 66 -3.88 -14.48 -13.59
N SER A 67 -4.44 -15.67 -13.43
CA SER A 67 -4.99 -16.46 -14.54
C SER A 67 -6.23 -15.85 -15.16
N THR A 68 -6.92 -14.97 -14.43
CA THR A 68 -8.17 -14.35 -14.86
C THR A 68 -7.93 -13.07 -15.66
N ALA A 69 -6.94 -12.28 -15.25
CA ALA A 69 -6.50 -11.07 -15.94
C ALA A 69 -5.41 -11.34 -17.00
N GLY A 70 -4.79 -12.52 -16.98
CA GLY A 70 -3.68 -12.88 -17.87
C GLY A 70 -2.43 -12.02 -17.63
N LYS A 71 -2.18 -11.62 -16.38
CA LYS A 71 -1.10 -10.69 -16.01
C LYS A 71 -0.17 -11.30 -14.98
N GLN A 72 1.12 -11.06 -15.17
CA GLN A 72 2.15 -11.38 -14.20
C GLN A 72 2.57 -10.14 -13.43
N PHE A 73 2.74 -10.29 -12.12
CA PHE A 73 3.22 -9.21 -11.26
C PHE A 73 3.93 -9.77 -10.03
N TRP A 74 4.84 -8.96 -9.49
CA TRP A 74 5.56 -9.29 -8.28
C TRP A 74 4.68 -9.01 -7.06
N VAL A 75 4.71 -9.92 -6.09
CA VAL A 75 4.04 -9.75 -4.81
C VAL A 75 4.96 -10.01 -3.65
N TYR A 76 4.65 -9.35 -2.53
CA TYR A 76 5.16 -9.65 -1.22
C TYR A 76 4.09 -10.28 -0.34
N CYS A 77 4.50 -11.15 0.56
CA CYS A 77 3.61 -11.78 1.53
C CYS A 77 3.31 -10.82 2.69
N VAL A 78 2.04 -10.67 3.06
CA VAL A 78 1.60 -9.83 4.19
C VAL A 78 1.41 -10.68 5.46
N ASP A 79 1.33 -12.00 5.33
CA ASP A 79 1.04 -12.91 6.43
C ASP A 79 2.18 -13.96 6.54
N PRO A 80 3.17 -13.75 7.40
CA PRO A 80 4.33 -14.64 7.49
C PRO A 80 4.04 -16.03 8.07
N LEU A 81 2.94 -16.20 8.82
CA LEU A 81 2.68 -17.39 9.61
C LEU A 81 1.72 -18.37 8.95
N THR A 82 0.93 -17.92 7.97
CA THR A 82 0.13 -18.82 7.14
C THR A 82 0.92 -19.34 5.96
N THR A 83 0.49 -20.45 5.35
CA THR A 83 1.07 -20.97 4.11
C THR A 83 0.26 -20.49 2.92
N SER A 84 0.91 -20.20 1.79
CA SER A 84 0.21 -19.79 0.57
C SER A 84 -0.61 -20.94 -0.02
N LYS A 85 -1.88 -20.69 -0.32
CA LYS A 85 -2.73 -21.60 -1.09
C LYS A 85 -3.08 -20.96 -2.42
N LEU A 86 -2.09 -20.85 -3.31
CA LEU A 86 -2.24 -20.13 -4.58
C LEU A 86 -3.34 -20.70 -5.47
N THR A 87 -3.62 -22.00 -5.39
CA THR A 87 -4.74 -22.64 -6.11
C THR A 87 -6.14 -22.21 -5.64
N SER A 88 -6.25 -21.42 -4.57
CA SER A 88 -7.52 -20.89 -4.06
C SER A 88 -7.95 -19.61 -4.78
N THR A 89 -9.20 -19.22 -4.60
CA THR A 89 -9.71 -17.92 -5.07
C THR A 89 -9.26 -16.80 -4.14
N TYR A 90 -8.82 -15.69 -4.72
CA TYR A 90 -8.40 -14.48 -4.02
C TYR A 90 -9.34 -13.32 -4.36
N ALA A 91 -9.81 -12.63 -3.34
CA ALA A 91 -10.45 -11.34 -3.48
C ALA A 91 -9.39 -10.23 -3.50
N THR A 92 -9.63 -9.21 -4.31
CA THR A 92 -8.78 -8.01 -4.39
C THR A 92 -9.36 -6.86 -3.58
N ALA A 93 -8.52 -6.13 -2.85
CA ALA A 93 -8.87 -4.87 -2.20
C ALA A 93 -7.76 -3.82 -2.40
N THR A 94 -8.10 -2.53 -2.33
CA THR A 94 -7.08 -1.48 -2.21
C THR A 94 -6.45 -1.54 -0.82
N LEU A 95 -5.22 -1.05 -0.67
CA LEU A 95 -4.52 -1.06 0.63
C LEU A 95 -5.29 -0.27 1.70
N ASP A 96 -5.88 0.87 1.35
CA ASP A 96 -6.67 1.69 2.28
C ASP A 96 -7.93 0.96 2.78
N SER A 97 -8.65 0.29 1.86
CA SER A 97 -9.81 -0.53 2.21
C SER A 97 -9.40 -1.74 3.07
N PHE A 98 -8.30 -2.40 2.72
CA PHE A 98 -7.78 -3.54 3.48
C PHE A 98 -7.40 -3.16 4.92
N MET A 99 -6.74 -2.02 5.10
CA MET A 99 -6.33 -1.47 6.39
C MET A 99 -7.48 -0.79 7.16
N GLY A 100 -8.61 -0.52 6.50
CA GLY A 100 -9.74 0.19 7.09
C GLY A 100 -9.44 1.67 7.36
N VAL A 101 -8.62 2.31 6.51
CA VAL A 101 -8.25 3.73 6.64
C VAL A 101 -8.95 4.60 5.61
N THR A 102 -9.14 5.88 5.95
CA THR A 102 -9.66 6.91 5.06
C THR A 102 -8.52 7.81 4.60
N LEU A 103 -8.47 8.09 3.30
CA LEU A 103 -7.46 8.96 2.70
C LEU A 103 -8.00 10.38 2.50
N ASN A 104 -7.13 11.37 2.67
CA ASN A 104 -7.40 12.73 2.21
C ASN A 104 -7.15 12.86 0.69
N SER A 105 -7.40 14.06 0.14
CA SER A 105 -7.18 14.37 -1.29
C SER A 105 -5.73 14.20 -1.74
N GLY A 106 -4.77 14.22 -0.81
CA GLY A 106 -3.34 13.95 -1.06
C GLY A 106 -2.97 12.47 -1.01
N GLY A 107 -3.92 11.56 -0.74
CA GLY A 107 -3.65 10.13 -0.60
C GLY A 107 -2.99 9.73 0.72
N VAL A 108 -2.96 10.65 1.70
CA VAL A 108 -2.43 10.40 3.05
C VAL A 108 -3.56 9.90 3.94
N ALA A 109 -3.32 8.85 4.72
CA ALA A 109 -4.32 8.35 5.66
C ALA A 109 -4.54 9.35 6.81
N THR A 110 -5.80 9.70 7.09
CA THR A 110 -6.17 10.70 8.11
C THR A 110 -7.13 10.15 9.17
N GLY A 111 -7.68 8.96 8.97
CA GLY A 111 -8.55 8.29 9.94
C GLY A 111 -8.56 6.79 9.68
N GLY A 112 -8.85 5.98 10.71
CA GLY A 112 -8.86 4.53 10.60
C GLY A 112 -9.87 3.90 11.53
N ASN A 113 -10.60 2.91 11.03
CA ASN A 113 -11.42 2.00 11.83
C ASN A 113 -10.80 0.60 11.77
N GLY A 114 -9.60 0.47 12.34
CA GLY A 114 -8.85 -0.78 12.27
C GLY A 114 -9.59 -1.98 12.89
N ALA A 115 -10.57 -1.74 13.77
CA ALA A 115 -11.41 -2.78 14.37
C ALA A 115 -12.26 -3.57 13.36
N ALA A 116 -12.59 -2.98 12.21
CA ALA A 116 -13.36 -3.61 11.13
C ALA A 116 -12.51 -3.94 9.88
N SER A 117 -11.19 -3.80 9.96
CA SER A 117 -10.29 -3.98 8.82
C SER A 117 -10.12 -5.45 8.43
N ALA A 118 -10.00 -5.71 7.13
CA ALA A 118 -9.61 -7.03 6.63
C ALA A 118 -8.19 -7.42 7.11
N TYR A 119 -7.35 -6.41 7.39
CA TYR A 119 -6.06 -6.54 8.04
C TYR A 119 -6.13 -7.23 9.40
N LYS A 120 -7.01 -6.77 10.31
CA LYS A 120 -7.16 -7.38 11.65
C LYS A 120 -7.46 -8.88 11.59
N THR A 121 -8.23 -9.32 10.60
CA THR A 121 -8.59 -10.74 10.46
C THR A 121 -7.41 -11.66 10.13
N LEU A 122 -6.27 -11.14 9.63
CA LEU A 122 -5.07 -11.96 9.43
C LEU A 122 -4.57 -12.53 10.78
N PHE A 123 -4.57 -11.68 11.80
CA PHE A 123 -4.10 -12.00 13.15
C PHE A 123 -5.10 -12.84 13.97
N THR A 124 -6.29 -13.11 13.43
CA THR A 124 -7.25 -14.02 14.07
C THR A 124 -7.06 -15.49 13.67
N SER A 125 -6.11 -15.77 12.76
CA SER A 125 -5.83 -17.13 12.32
C SER A 125 -5.09 -17.94 13.40
N ALA A 126 -5.28 -19.27 13.42
CA ALA A 126 -4.70 -20.14 14.43
C ALA A 126 -3.17 -19.99 14.61
N PRO A 127 -2.35 -19.80 13.56
CA PRO A 127 -0.91 -19.58 13.72
C PRO A 127 -0.51 -18.38 14.59
N TYR A 128 -1.38 -17.37 14.71
CA TYR A 128 -1.09 -16.16 15.51
C TYR A 128 -1.51 -16.32 16.98
N SER A 129 -2.35 -17.30 17.31
CA SER A 129 -2.79 -17.55 18.69
C SER A 129 -1.67 -18.01 19.64
N THR A 130 -0.54 -18.45 19.08
CA THR A 130 0.60 -18.99 19.81
C THR A 130 1.83 -18.08 19.75
N VAL A 131 1.70 -16.87 19.20
CA VAL A 131 2.83 -15.97 19.00
C VAL A 131 2.71 -14.77 19.93
N ASP A 132 3.59 -14.72 20.93
CA ASP A 132 3.72 -13.57 21.80
C ASP A 132 4.37 -12.40 21.04
N ASN A 133 3.82 -11.19 21.20
CA ASN A 133 4.36 -9.92 20.66
C ASN A 133 4.42 -9.79 19.12
N TYR A 134 3.65 -10.59 18.36
CA TYR A 134 3.37 -10.36 16.94
C TYR A 134 1.86 -10.32 16.70
N GLU A 135 1.27 -9.14 16.87
CA GLU A 135 -0.18 -8.99 16.92
C GLU A 135 -0.69 -7.84 16.05
N TYR A 136 -2.01 -7.79 15.92
CA TYR A 136 -2.68 -6.72 15.20
C TYR A 136 -2.37 -5.36 15.84
N GLN A 137 -1.89 -4.43 15.01
CA GLN A 137 -1.67 -3.04 15.43
C GLN A 137 -2.91 -2.17 15.24
N SER A 138 -3.34 -1.51 16.31
CA SER A 138 -4.47 -0.57 16.28
C SER A 138 -4.16 0.73 15.49
N GLY A 139 -2.88 1.12 15.40
CA GLY A 139 -2.36 2.28 14.68
C GLY A 139 -2.35 2.16 13.15
N THR A 140 -3.45 1.70 12.56
CA THR A 140 -3.58 1.42 11.11
C THR A 140 -3.24 2.61 10.20
N VAL A 141 -3.41 3.86 10.65
CA VAL A 141 -3.04 5.07 9.89
C VAL A 141 -1.53 5.21 9.75
N SER A 142 -0.78 5.15 10.86
CA SER A 142 0.68 5.24 10.85
C SER A 142 1.28 4.08 10.07
N LEU A 143 0.75 2.88 10.29
CA LEU A 143 1.15 1.68 9.55
C LEU A 143 0.91 1.85 8.04
N TYR A 144 -0.27 2.32 7.62
CA TYR A 144 -0.56 2.59 6.22
C TYR A 144 0.45 3.57 5.61
N ASN A 145 0.74 4.68 6.29
CA ASN A 145 1.69 5.69 5.80
C ASN A 145 3.10 5.11 5.68
N ASN A 146 3.56 4.32 6.66
CA ASN A 146 4.86 3.64 6.62
C ASN A 146 4.94 2.62 5.46
N LEU A 147 3.87 1.86 5.21
CA LEU A 147 3.80 0.93 4.08
C LEU A 147 3.88 1.67 2.75
N VAL A 148 3.09 2.74 2.59
CA VAL A 148 3.12 3.56 1.38
C VAL A 148 4.50 4.16 1.16
N GLU A 149 5.15 4.66 2.21
CA GLU A 149 6.50 5.21 2.13
C GLU A 149 7.54 4.15 1.73
N LEU A 150 7.56 3.00 2.42
CA LEU A 150 8.44 1.88 2.11
C LEU A 150 8.32 1.46 0.65
N TYR A 151 7.11 1.23 0.15
CA TYR A 151 6.90 0.85 -1.24
C TYR A 151 7.31 1.96 -2.21
N SER A 152 7.02 3.22 -1.88
CA SER A 152 7.31 4.36 -2.75
C SER A 152 8.81 4.50 -3.04
N TYR A 153 9.69 4.22 -2.07
CA TYR A 153 11.14 4.32 -2.26
C TYR A 153 11.82 2.98 -2.53
N ALA A 154 11.52 1.96 -1.73
CA ALA A 154 12.31 0.74 -1.68
C ALA A 154 11.82 -0.36 -2.64
N TYR A 155 10.60 -0.29 -3.19
CA TYR A 155 10.09 -1.37 -4.06
C TYR A 155 10.93 -1.59 -5.32
N LYS A 156 11.40 -0.53 -5.98
CA LYS A 156 12.29 -0.68 -7.15
C LYS A 156 13.65 -1.23 -6.73
N ASP A 157 14.17 -0.77 -5.60
CA ASP A 157 15.45 -1.21 -5.07
C ASP A 157 15.40 -2.71 -4.69
N SER A 158 14.31 -3.16 -4.09
CA SER A 158 14.09 -4.54 -3.68
C SER A 158 14.01 -5.51 -4.88
N MET A 159 13.71 -5.02 -6.07
CA MET A 159 13.76 -5.81 -7.31
C MET A 159 15.17 -5.98 -7.90
N THR A 160 16.20 -5.33 -7.34
CA THR A 160 17.56 -5.38 -7.93
C THR A 160 18.38 -6.59 -7.48
N SER A 161 18.08 -7.19 -6.32
CA SER A 161 18.77 -8.39 -5.83
C SER A 161 17.90 -9.21 -4.87
N ASN A 162 18.24 -10.49 -4.69
CA ASN A 162 17.54 -11.36 -3.76
C ASN A 162 17.68 -10.88 -2.30
N THR A 163 18.85 -10.38 -1.92
CA THR A 163 19.11 -9.82 -0.58
C THR A 163 18.21 -8.63 -0.28
N LYS A 164 18.10 -7.67 -1.23
CA LYS A 164 17.23 -6.50 -1.06
C LYS A 164 15.75 -6.87 -1.07
N SER A 165 15.37 -7.86 -1.87
CA SER A 165 14.00 -8.39 -1.87
C SER A 165 13.63 -9.02 -0.53
N ALA A 166 14.52 -9.84 0.03
CA ALA A 166 14.33 -10.45 1.35
C ALA A 166 14.30 -9.39 2.47
N ALA A 167 15.18 -8.38 2.41
CA ALA A 167 15.20 -7.28 3.36
C ALA A 167 13.90 -6.47 3.32
N PHE A 168 13.37 -6.18 2.12
CA PHE A 168 12.07 -5.53 1.98
C PHE A 168 10.93 -6.36 2.59
N GLN A 169 10.92 -7.68 2.36
CA GLN A 169 9.93 -8.59 2.95
C GLN A 169 10.02 -8.64 4.48
N TYR A 170 11.24 -8.61 5.03
CA TYR A 170 11.47 -8.53 6.47
C TYR A 170 10.88 -7.25 7.06
N VAL A 171 11.22 -6.09 6.49
CA VAL A 171 10.72 -4.78 6.95
C VAL A 171 9.20 -4.69 6.83
N LEU A 172 8.61 -5.29 5.79
CA LEU A 172 7.16 -5.40 5.68
C LEU A 172 6.56 -6.17 6.86
N TRP A 173 7.14 -7.30 7.26
CA TRP A 173 6.65 -8.09 8.39
C TRP A 173 6.87 -7.40 9.74
N GLU A 174 7.99 -6.70 9.90
CA GLU A 174 8.23 -5.85 11.06
C GLU A 174 7.15 -4.79 11.17
N LEU A 175 6.89 -4.02 10.10
CA LEU A 175 5.85 -3.01 10.12
C LEU A 175 4.46 -3.56 10.47
N LEU A 176 4.10 -4.77 10.01
CA LEU A 176 2.79 -5.35 10.26
C LEU A 176 2.64 -5.90 11.69
N GLY A 177 3.69 -6.44 12.30
CA GLY A 177 3.58 -7.12 13.60
C GLY A 177 4.27 -6.43 14.78
N ASP A 178 5.10 -5.41 14.53
CA ASP A 178 5.86 -4.70 15.57
C ASP A 178 5.02 -3.63 16.27
N ALA A 179 4.56 -3.95 17.49
CA ALA A 179 3.82 -3.04 18.34
C ALA A 179 4.69 -1.98 19.05
N GLY A 180 6.02 -1.91 18.82
CA GLY A 180 6.90 -1.03 19.58
C GLY A 180 8.20 -0.60 18.88
N SER A 181 8.15 0.59 18.26
CA SER A 181 9.24 1.55 18.06
C SER A 181 10.65 1.02 17.71
N GLY A 182 10.79 0.47 16.51
CA GLY A 182 12.03 0.56 15.73
C GLY A 182 13.08 -0.49 16.06
N VAL A 183 13.45 -1.23 15.01
CA VAL A 183 14.53 -2.23 14.92
C VAL A 183 14.56 -3.21 16.10
N ALA A 184 14.07 -4.42 15.84
CA ALA A 184 14.40 -5.67 16.52
C ALA A 184 15.46 -5.52 17.63
N ASP A 185 15.01 -5.28 18.86
CA ASP A 185 15.82 -5.58 20.01
C ASP A 185 15.96 -7.12 20.05
N PRO A 186 17.19 -7.69 20.01
CA PRO A 186 17.39 -9.13 20.13
C PRO A 186 16.90 -9.71 21.47
N THR A 187 16.43 -8.86 22.39
CA THR A 187 15.93 -9.24 23.70
C THR A 187 14.50 -8.81 24.04
N LYS A 188 13.79 -7.98 23.25
CA LYS A 188 12.32 -7.73 23.30
C LYS A 188 11.88 -6.49 22.49
N SER A 189 10.85 -6.67 21.65
CA SER A 189 10.15 -5.66 20.81
C SER A 189 10.74 -5.57 19.39
N GLY A 190 9.94 -5.94 18.41
CA GLY A 190 10.36 -6.38 17.07
C GLY A 190 9.89 -7.81 16.87
N GLY A 191 8.69 -7.96 16.31
CA GLY A 191 7.98 -9.22 16.32
C GLY A 191 8.62 -10.31 15.45
N ALA A 192 9.49 -9.99 14.49
CA ALA A 192 10.29 -10.93 13.71
C ALA A 192 11.81 -10.66 13.84
N TYR A 193 12.64 -11.70 13.91
CA TYR A 193 14.09 -11.56 13.95
C TYR A 193 14.84 -12.73 13.30
N PHE A 194 16.06 -12.46 12.82
CA PHE A 194 16.95 -13.48 12.27
C PHE A 194 17.56 -14.32 13.39
N SER A 195 17.27 -15.62 13.42
CA SER A 195 17.78 -16.51 14.48
C SER A 195 19.20 -17.02 14.22
N ASN A 196 19.86 -16.61 13.13
CA ASN A 196 21.25 -16.92 12.84
C ASN A 196 22.00 -15.72 12.21
N THR A 197 23.33 -15.73 12.29
CA THR A 197 24.22 -14.64 11.79
C THR A 197 24.54 -14.73 10.30
N ASN A 198 24.13 -15.79 9.60
CA ASN A 198 24.44 -15.97 8.18
C ASN A 198 23.64 -15.02 7.26
N PHE A 199 22.72 -14.25 7.83
CA PHE A 199 21.87 -13.30 7.11
C PHE A 199 22.21 -11.83 7.34
N GLU A 200 23.45 -11.55 7.76
CA GLU A 200 23.95 -10.19 8.02
C GLU A 200 23.62 -9.23 6.88
N SER A 201 23.85 -9.62 5.62
CA SER A 201 23.58 -8.74 4.47
C SER A 201 22.10 -8.38 4.30
N VAL A 202 21.18 -9.29 4.64
CA VAL A 202 19.74 -9.03 4.63
C VAL A 202 19.39 -8.12 5.81
N ARG A 203 19.93 -8.39 7.00
CA ARG A 203 19.72 -7.60 8.21
C ARG A 203 20.20 -6.16 8.03
N THR A 204 21.46 -5.96 7.62
CA THR A 204 22.03 -4.63 7.36
C THR A 204 21.21 -3.85 6.33
N GLN A 205 20.67 -4.52 5.31
CA GLN A 205 19.83 -3.85 4.32
C GLN A 205 18.43 -3.52 4.86
N ALA A 206 17.86 -4.38 5.71
CA ALA A 206 16.59 -4.13 6.38
C ALA A 206 16.69 -2.97 7.38
N GLU A 207 17.76 -2.92 8.18
CA GLU A 207 18.08 -1.81 9.09
C GLU A 207 18.13 -0.48 8.33
N LYS A 208 18.78 -0.42 7.16
CA LYS A 208 18.79 0.79 6.32
C LYS A 208 17.39 1.27 5.93
N TYR A 209 16.50 0.36 5.55
CA TYR A 209 15.12 0.73 5.19
C TYR A 209 14.31 1.15 6.42
N LEU A 210 14.49 0.49 7.56
CA LEU A 210 13.84 0.85 8.83
C LEU A 210 14.33 2.20 9.36
N ASP A 211 15.63 2.47 9.31
CA ASP A 211 16.21 3.76 9.66
C ASP A 211 15.62 4.87 8.80
N ALA A 212 15.45 4.62 7.50
CA ALA A 212 14.82 5.59 6.60
C ALA A 212 13.36 5.88 6.98
N LEU A 213 12.59 4.86 7.37
CA LEU A 213 11.22 5.00 7.85
C LEU A 213 11.15 5.75 9.20
N ASN A 214 12.02 5.39 10.16
CA ASN A 214 12.03 5.97 11.50
C ASN A 214 12.46 7.45 11.49
N ASN A 215 13.33 7.83 10.55
CA ASN A 215 13.76 9.21 10.40
C ASN A 215 12.80 10.07 9.56
N ALA A 216 11.73 9.47 8.99
CA ALA A 216 10.59 10.11 8.29
C ALA A 216 10.95 11.35 7.44
N ASN A 217 12.10 11.30 6.77
CA ASN A 217 12.62 12.41 5.98
C ASN A 217 13.02 11.86 4.62
N GLU A 218 12.39 12.37 3.56
CA GLU A 218 12.73 12.10 2.16
C GLU A 218 14.23 12.27 1.88
N SER A 219 14.90 13.15 2.63
CA SER A 219 16.36 13.30 2.61
C SER A 219 17.13 12.03 2.94
N PHE A 220 16.65 11.17 3.85
CA PHE A 220 17.37 9.94 4.20
C PHE A 220 17.25 8.89 3.08
N TRP A 221 16.06 8.72 2.51
CA TRP A 221 15.85 7.85 1.35
C TRP A 221 16.72 8.25 0.15
N THR A 222 16.78 9.55 -0.12
CA THR A 222 17.47 10.10 -1.28
C THR A 222 18.97 10.22 -1.07
N SER A 223 19.41 10.80 0.05
CA SER A 223 20.82 11.13 0.30
C SER A 223 21.62 9.95 0.84
N SER A 224 21.04 9.16 1.75
CA SER A 224 21.75 8.04 2.39
C SER A 224 21.67 6.76 1.55
N LEU A 225 20.54 6.53 0.87
CA LEU A 225 20.30 5.31 0.10
C LEU A 225 20.28 5.52 -1.42
N GLY A 226 20.26 6.76 -1.91
CA GLY A 226 20.22 7.05 -3.35
C GLY A 226 18.90 6.66 -4.01
N LEU A 227 17.82 6.52 -3.25
CA LEU A 227 16.52 6.01 -3.74
C LEU A 227 15.60 7.15 -4.16
N THR A 228 14.84 6.92 -5.24
CA THR A 228 13.90 7.90 -5.79
C THR A 228 12.47 7.48 -5.51
N LYS A 229 11.65 8.42 -5.04
CA LYS A 229 10.24 8.21 -4.79
C LYS A 229 9.49 7.87 -6.08
N SER A 230 8.67 6.83 -6.03
CA SER A 230 7.75 6.43 -7.09
C SER A 230 6.33 6.38 -6.54
N ALA A 231 5.33 6.64 -7.40
CA ALA A 231 3.93 6.55 -7.04
C ALA A 231 3.35 5.21 -7.52
N TYR A 232 2.64 4.52 -6.65
CA TYR A 232 2.05 3.21 -6.94
C TYR A 232 0.56 3.17 -6.63
N ASN A 233 -0.15 2.31 -7.36
CA ASN A 233 -1.44 1.77 -6.94
C ASN A 233 -1.19 0.46 -6.19
N TYR A 234 -1.87 0.26 -5.08
CA TYR A 234 -1.68 -0.88 -4.18
C TYR A 234 -2.86 -1.83 -4.29
N THR A 235 -2.58 -3.11 -4.53
CA THR A 235 -3.60 -4.17 -4.57
C THR A 235 -3.24 -5.26 -3.57
N VAL A 236 -4.14 -5.50 -2.62
CA VAL A 236 -4.05 -6.60 -1.68
C VAL A 236 -4.88 -7.77 -2.21
N TYR A 237 -4.25 -8.93 -2.34
CA TYR A 237 -4.89 -10.19 -2.69
C TYR A 237 -5.08 -10.99 -1.41
N LYS A 238 -6.34 -11.21 -1.01
CA LYS A 238 -6.71 -11.99 0.17
C LYS A 238 -7.48 -13.23 -0.25
N SER A 239 -7.06 -14.42 0.20
CA SER A 239 -7.82 -15.64 -0.10
C SER A 239 -9.24 -15.53 0.45
N THR A 240 -10.24 -15.91 -0.35
CA THR A 240 -11.64 -15.97 0.07
C THR A 240 -11.92 -17.13 1.02
N SER A 241 -10.97 -18.08 1.14
CA SER A 241 -10.97 -19.17 2.11
C SER A 241 -10.26 -18.83 3.43
N SER A 242 -10.10 -17.52 3.71
CA SER A 242 -9.55 -16.95 4.95
C SER A 242 -10.22 -17.58 6.18
N PRO A 243 -9.46 -17.87 7.26
CA PRO A 243 -8.15 -17.32 7.60
C PRO A 243 -6.94 -18.25 7.36
N SER A 244 -7.05 -19.25 6.48
CA SER A 244 -6.02 -20.31 6.37
C SER A 244 -4.99 -20.16 5.23
N SER A 245 -4.92 -19.00 4.56
CA SER A 245 -3.99 -18.76 3.45
C SER A 245 -3.41 -17.36 3.48
N GLN A 246 -2.15 -17.24 3.06
CA GLN A 246 -1.41 -15.97 2.96
C GLN A 246 -2.17 -14.93 2.14
N ALA A 247 -2.10 -13.68 2.60
CA ALA A 247 -2.44 -12.50 1.82
C ALA A 247 -1.18 -11.92 1.16
N PHE A 248 -1.36 -11.31 -0.01
CA PHE A 248 -0.27 -10.72 -0.78
C PHE A 248 -0.52 -9.26 -1.07
N LEU A 249 0.55 -8.46 -1.14
CA LEU A 249 0.52 -7.08 -1.58
C LEU A 249 1.31 -6.95 -2.87
N ALA A 250 0.65 -6.39 -3.89
CA ALA A 250 1.23 -6.05 -5.17
C ALA A 250 1.13 -4.54 -5.40
N VAL A 251 2.05 -4.02 -6.20
CA VAL A 251 2.00 -2.64 -6.68
C VAL A 251 2.08 -2.57 -8.19
N SER A 252 1.43 -1.56 -8.75
CA SER A 252 1.56 -1.17 -10.15
C SER A 252 1.86 0.32 -10.22
N ASP A 253 2.64 0.77 -11.20
CA ASP A 253 2.92 2.19 -11.37
C ASP A 253 1.63 3.01 -11.44
N LYS A 254 1.55 4.06 -10.64
CA LYS A 254 0.47 5.05 -10.76
C LYS A 254 0.80 5.92 -11.97
N PRO A 255 -0.13 6.08 -12.94
CA PRO A 255 0.11 6.95 -14.07
C PRO A 255 0.48 8.36 -13.58
N SER A 256 1.65 8.87 -13.98
CA SER A 256 2.10 10.22 -13.61
C SER A 256 1.36 11.32 -14.38
N LYS A 257 0.57 10.95 -15.38
CA LYS A 257 -0.18 11.87 -16.22
C LYS A 257 -1.65 11.90 -15.82
N VAL A 258 -2.11 13.10 -15.44
CA VAL A 258 -3.50 13.52 -15.67
C VAL A 258 -3.85 13.12 -17.11
N PRO A 259 -5.02 12.53 -17.40
CA PRO A 259 -5.50 12.48 -18.77
C PRO A 259 -5.51 13.93 -19.25
N GLU A 260 -4.50 14.34 -20.03
CA GLU A 260 -4.56 15.59 -20.76
C GLU A 260 -5.96 15.59 -21.38
N PRO A 261 -6.83 16.57 -21.09
CA PRO A 261 -8.18 16.58 -21.64
C PRO A 261 -7.98 16.42 -23.13
N GLY A 262 -8.34 15.22 -23.63
CA GLY A 262 -7.78 14.75 -24.88
C GLY A 262 -8.03 15.81 -25.93
N SER A 263 -7.09 16.04 -26.84
CA SER A 263 -7.24 16.99 -27.94
C SER A 263 -8.57 16.84 -28.71
N ILE A 264 -9.28 15.73 -28.50
CA ILE A 264 -10.67 15.47 -28.86
C ILE A 264 -11.68 16.47 -28.22
N ALA A 265 -11.60 16.77 -26.92
CA ALA A 265 -12.49 17.75 -26.28
C ALA A 265 -12.26 19.18 -26.79
N LEU A 266 -11.01 19.55 -27.07
CA LEU A 266 -10.68 20.84 -27.69
C LEU A 266 -11.05 20.87 -29.18
N ALA A 267 -10.90 19.76 -29.90
CA ALA A 267 -11.34 19.62 -31.28
C ALA A 267 -12.87 19.73 -31.39
N PHE A 268 -13.64 19.08 -30.50
CA PHE A 268 -15.10 19.22 -30.48
C PHE A 268 -15.55 20.63 -30.10
N ALA A 269 -14.86 21.32 -29.19
CA ALA A 269 -15.14 22.73 -28.89
C ALA A 269 -14.83 23.65 -30.09
N ALA A 270 -13.75 23.39 -30.83
CA ALA A 270 -13.39 24.14 -32.03
C ALA A 270 -14.39 23.90 -33.18
N PHE A 271 -14.80 22.65 -33.44
CA PHE A 271 -15.80 22.36 -34.47
C PHE A 271 -17.20 22.86 -34.09
N GLY A 272 -17.58 22.82 -32.81
CA GLY A 272 -18.84 23.38 -32.32
C GLY A 272 -18.92 24.91 -32.48
N ALA A 273 -17.83 25.64 -32.20
CA ALA A 273 -17.74 27.08 -32.38
C ALA A 273 -17.79 27.50 -33.86
N VAL A 274 -17.17 26.74 -34.76
CA VAL A 274 -17.21 26.98 -36.22
C VAL A 274 -18.60 26.66 -36.81
N ALA A 275 -19.29 25.63 -36.31
CA ALA A 275 -20.65 25.31 -36.74
C ALA A 275 -21.68 26.36 -36.26
N TYR A 276 -21.52 26.89 -35.04
CA TYR A 276 -22.44 27.90 -34.49
C TYR A 276 -22.28 29.28 -35.15
N THR A 277 -21.07 29.65 -35.57
CA THR A 277 -20.83 30.92 -36.27
C THR A 277 -21.33 30.94 -37.71
N ARG A 278 -21.44 29.79 -38.39
CA ARG A 278 -22.04 29.70 -39.73
C ARG A 278 -23.57 29.83 -39.76
N ARG A 279 -24.28 29.47 -38.69
CA ARG A 279 -25.75 29.57 -38.62
C ARG A 279 -26.29 30.97 -38.32
N ARG A 280 -25.43 31.95 -38.00
CA ARG A 280 -25.85 33.34 -37.70
C ARG A 280 -25.79 34.31 -38.89
N LYS A 281 -25.50 33.83 -40.11
CA LYS A 281 -25.43 34.65 -41.33
C LYS A 281 -26.31 34.12 -42.48
N GLN A 282 -27.50 33.63 -42.15
CA GLN A 282 -28.60 33.53 -43.12
C GLN A 282 -29.82 34.27 -42.56
#